data_AF-A0A392QKT0-F1
#
_entry.id   AF-A0A392QKT0-F1
#
_cell.length_a   1.000
_cell.length_b   1.000
_cell.length_c   1.000
_cell.angle_alpha   90.00
_cell.angle_beta   90.00
_cell.angle_gamma   90.00
#
_symmetry.space_group_name_H-M   'P 1'
#
loop_
_entity.id
_entity.type
_entity.pdbx_description
1 polymer ?
#
loop_
_entity_poly.entity_id
_entity_poly.type
_entity_poly.pdbx_seq_one_letter_code
_entity_poly.pdbx_strand_id
1 'polypeptide(L)'
;VKGLTLTMSRMDSTTLETKAFEKMNKLRLLQLSGIQLDGDYKNLSRHLRWLSWHGIPLKFTPADFHQDSLVAIDLKYSNLERVWRKSQV
;
A
#
# COMPACT_ATOMS: atom_id res chain seq x y z
N VAL A 1 -1.06 -11.32 -12.63
CA VAL A 1 -0.70 -9.88 -12.70
C VAL A 1 0.61 -9.64 -11.96
N LYS A 2 1.53 -8.83 -12.50
CA LYS A 2 2.81 -8.48 -11.84
C LYS A 2 2.90 -6.99 -11.45
N GLY A 3 2.17 -6.13 -12.14
CA GLY A 3 2.05 -4.71 -11.79
C GLY A 3 0.59 -4.28 -11.89
N LEU A 4 0.17 -3.37 -11.02
CA LEU A 4 -1.17 -2.78 -11.00
C LEU A 4 -1.07 -1.32 -10.58
N THR A 5 -1.77 -0.46 -11.33
CA THR A 5 -1.91 0.96 -11.01
C THR A 5 -3.39 1.28 -10.89
N LEU A 6 -3.77 1.91 -9.78
CA LEU A 6 -5.11 2.42 -9.55
C LEU A 6 -4.99 3.90 -9.16
N THR A 7 -5.58 4.77 -9.97
CA THR A 7 -5.51 6.22 -9.78
C THR A 7 -6.88 6.83 -9.91
N MET A 8 -7.29 7.60 -8.90
CA MET A 8 -8.49 8.41 -8.94
C MET A 8 -8.16 9.88 -9.16
N SER A 9 -9.17 10.65 -9.56
CA SER A 9 -9.04 12.10 -9.73
C SER A 9 -8.69 12.75 -8.38
N ARG A 10 -8.03 13.92 -8.40
CA ARG A 10 -7.62 14.61 -7.17
C ARG A 10 -8.78 15.04 -6.26
N MET A 11 -10.00 15.10 -6.80
CA MET A 11 -11.19 15.48 -6.06
C MET A 11 -11.89 14.27 -5.42
N ASP A 12 -11.55 13.06 -5.86
CA ASP A 12 -12.22 11.84 -5.45
C ASP A 12 -11.27 10.98 -4.62
N SER A 13 -11.70 10.65 -3.40
CA SER A 13 -11.09 9.59 -2.62
C SER A 13 -12.06 8.42 -2.57
N THR A 14 -11.56 7.22 -2.84
CA THR A 14 -12.33 5.99 -2.63
C THR A 14 -11.59 5.04 -1.72
N THR A 15 -12.35 4.16 -1.06
CA THR A 15 -11.82 3.11 -0.21
C THR A 15 -12.00 1.77 -0.90
N LEU A 16 -10.94 0.98 -0.95
CA LEU A 16 -10.95 -0.36 -1.52
C LEU A 16 -10.60 -1.39 -0.45
N GLU A 17 -11.37 -2.46 -0.40
CA GLU A 17 -11.05 -3.59 0.47
C GLU A 17 -9.78 -4.30 -0.02
N THR A 18 -8.85 -4.53 0.90
CA THR A 18 -7.62 -5.30 0.67
C THR A 18 -7.90 -6.71 0.12
N LYS A 19 -9.09 -7.27 0.37
CA LYS A 19 -9.55 -8.55 -0.19
C LYS A 19 -9.56 -8.57 -1.72
N ALA A 20 -9.70 -7.43 -2.39
CA ALA A 20 -9.60 -7.32 -3.85
C ALA A 20 -8.24 -7.79 -4.40
N PHE A 21 -7.18 -7.77 -3.56
CA PHE A 21 -5.82 -8.14 -3.96
C PHE A 21 -5.47 -9.59 -3.60
N GLU A 22 -6.32 -10.32 -2.88
CA GLU A 22 -6.03 -11.65 -2.32
C GLU A 22 -5.53 -12.66 -3.38
N LYS A 23 -6.16 -12.64 -4.56
CA LYS A 23 -5.80 -13.54 -5.67
C LYS A 23 -4.61 -13.04 -6.50
N MET A 24 -4.07 -11.84 -6.23
CA MET A 24 -2.94 -11.24 -6.94
C MET A 24 -1.60 -11.61 -6.31
N ASN A 25 -1.41 -12.88 -5.97
CA ASN A 25 -0.24 -13.38 -5.22
C ASN A 25 1.13 -13.15 -5.89
N LYS A 26 1.18 -12.90 -7.21
CA LYS A 26 2.41 -12.59 -7.98
C LYS A 26 2.62 -11.08 -8.20
N LEU A 27 1.83 -10.22 -7.58
CA LEU A 27 1.96 -8.76 -7.71
C LEU A 27 3.29 -8.29 -7.10
N ARG A 28 4.04 -7.49 -7.88
CA ARG A 28 5.36 -6.96 -7.51
C ARG A 28 5.38 -5.44 -7.48
N LEU A 29 4.55 -4.78 -8.29
CA LEU A 29 4.48 -3.34 -8.43
C LEU A 29 3.04 -2.89 -8.14
N LEU A 30 2.86 -1.99 -7.18
CA LEU A 30 1.55 -1.45 -6.85
C LEU A 30 1.63 0.07 -6.76
N GLN A 31 0.77 0.76 -7.52
CA GLN A 31 0.60 2.20 -7.43
C GLN A 31 -0.85 2.52 -7.08
N LEU A 32 -1.02 3.34 -6.04
CA LEU A 32 -2.29 3.80 -5.50
C LEU A 32 -2.25 5.33 -5.36
N SER A 33 -3.17 6.02 -6.02
CA SER A 33 -3.34 7.47 -5.89
C SER A 33 -4.81 7.82 -5.74
N GLY A 34 -5.15 8.55 -4.67
CA GLY A 34 -6.55 8.83 -4.32
C GLY A 34 -7.32 7.60 -3.81
N ILE A 35 -6.62 6.56 -3.38
CA ILE A 35 -7.21 5.30 -2.93
C ILE A 35 -6.74 4.97 -1.52
N GLN A 36 -7.69 4.79 -0.63
CA GLN A 36 -7.49 4.24 0.70
C GLN A 36 -7.73 2.74 0.66
N LEU A 37 -6.98 2.01 1.48
CA LEU A 37 -7.16 0.57 1.65
C LEU A 37 -7.78 0.30 3.01
N ASP A 38 -8.72 -0.64 3.06
CA ASP A 38 -9.34 -1.10 4.30
C ASP A 38 -9.28 -2.63 4.44
N GLY A 39 -9.24 -3.11 5.67
CA GLY A 39 -9.11 -4.54 6.02
C GLY A 39 -7.68 -5.03 6.27
N ASP A 40 -7.45 -6.32 6.08
CA ASP A 40 -6.19 -7.01 6.40
C ASP A 40 -5.14 -6.85 5.29
N TYR A 41 -4.04 -6.17 5.62
CA TYR A 41 -2.95 -5.89 4.68
C TYR A 41 -2.12 -7.13 4.30
N LYS A 42 -2.34 -8.27 4.97
CA LYS A 42 -1.79 -9.58 4.54
C LYS A 42 -2.36 -10.05 3.20
N ASN A 43 -3.49 -9.49 2.77
CA ASN A 43 -4.06 -9.77 1.44
C ASN A 43 -3.22 -9.15 0.31
N LEU A 44 -2.34 -8.20 0.61
CA LEU A 44 -1.36 -7.71 -0.36
C LEU A 44 -0.28 -8.77 -0.60
N SER A 45 0.20 -8.84 -1.84
CA SER A 45 1.20 -9.84 -2.20
C SER A 45 2.48 -9.70 -1.38
N ARG A 46 2.93 -10.82 -0.79
CA ARG A 46 4.25 -10.92 -0.13
C ARG A 46 5.43 -10.74 -1.07
N HIS A 47 5.22 -10.77 -2.39
CA HIS A 47 6.25 -10.56 -3.41
C HIS A 47 6.35 -9.09 -3.85
N LEU A 48 5.64 -8.17 -3.19
CA LEU A 48 5.66 -6.76 -3.54
C LEU A 48 7.08 -6.20 -3.37
N ARG A 49 7.60 -5.62 -4.46
CA ARG A 49 8.95 -5.03 -4.56
C ARG A 49 8.89 -3.51 -4.54
N TRP A 50 7.82 -2.93 -5.08
CA TRP A 50 7.63 -1.49 -5.13
C TRP A 50 6.18 -1.12 -4.81
N LEU A 51 6.03 -0.14 -3.93
CA LEU A 51 4.75 0.45 -3.55
C LEU A 51 4.83 1.97 -3.68
N SER A 52 4.00 2.53 -4.55
CA SER A 52 3.67 3.95 -4.55
C SER A 52 2.27 4.10 -4.00
N TRP A 53 2.13 4.80 -2.87
CA TRP A 53 0.84 4.98 -2.23
C TRP A 53 0.73 6.40 -1.70
N HIS A 54 0.10 7.23 -2.52
CA HIS A 54 0.01 8.67 -2.28
C HIS A 54 -1.27 9.02 -1.52
N GLY A 55 -1.17 9.94 -0.56
CA GLY A 55 -2.35 10.45 0.14
C GLY A 55 -2.86 9.55 1.26
N ILE A 56 -1.99 8.75 1.89
CA ILE A 56 -2.43 7.88 2.99
C ILE A 56 -2.79 8.75 4.21
N PRO A 57 -3.99 8.63 4.78
CA PRO A 57 -4.42 9.42 5.95
C PRO A 57 -3.82 8.91 7.27
N LEU A 58 -3.07 7.80 7.25
CA LEU A 58 -2.52 7.13 8.42
C LEU A 58 -1.25 7.82 8.92
N LYS A 59 -1.08 7.82 10.25
CA LYS A 59 0.14 8.32 10.91
C LYS A 59 1.33 7.36 10.83
N PHE A 60 1.04 6.07 10.64
CA PHE A 60 2.01 4.99 10.52
C PHE A 60 1.49 3.99 9.49
N THR A 61 2.37 3.22 8.86
CA THR A 61 1.90 2.12 8.02
C THR A 61 1.23 1.03 8.89
N PRO A 62 0.30 0.25 8.31
CA PRO A 62 -0.32 -0.89 8.99
C PRO A 62 0.73 -1.89 9.49
N ALA A 63 0.52 -2.46 10.67
CA ALA A 63 1.47 -3.36 11.32
C ALA A 63 1.49 -4.77 10.69
N ASP A 64 0.39 -5.13 10.03
CA ASP A 64 0.15 -6.36 9.29
C ASP A 64 0.61 -6.28 7.82
N PHE A 65 1.10 -5.12 7.37
CA PHE A 65 1.67 -4.97 6.04
C PHE A 65 3.03 -5.68 5.94
N HIS A 66 3.09 -6.74 5.13
CA HIS A 66 4.31 -7.50 4.86
C HIS A 66 5.30 -6.70 3.99
N GLN A 67 6.50 -6.45 4.52
CA GLN A 67 7.49 -5.56 3.89
C GLN A 67 8.78 -6.27 3.47
N ASP A 68 8.93 -7.56 3.79
CA ASP A 68 10.21 -8.29 3.69
C ASP A 68 10.80 -8.30 2.27
N SER A 69 9.95 -8.23 1.23
CA SER A 69 10.38 -8.19 -0.17
C SER A 69 10.48 -6.77 -0.74
N LEU A 70 10.08 -5.75 0.01
CA LEU A 70 9.97 -4.38 -0.50
C LEU A 70 11.35 -3.76 -0.70
N VAL A 71 11.59 -3.20 -1.88
CA VAL A 71 12.87 -2.56 -2.26
C VAL A 71 12.74 -1.05 -2.28
N ALA A 72 11.58 -0.54 -2.67
CA ALA A 72 11.35 0.90 -2.78
C ALA A 72 9.90 1.23 -2.41
N ILE A 73 9.74 2.36 -1.71
CA ILE A 73 8.44 2.87 -1.26
C ILE A 73 8.35 4.37 -1.55
N ASP A 74 7.20 4.80 -2.06
CA ASP A 74 6.88 6.21 -2.27
C ASP A 74 5.55 6.53 -1.59
N LEU A 75 5.62 7.25 -0.47
CA LEU A 75 4.49 7.60 0.39
C LEU A 75 4.18 9.10 0.38
N LYS A 76 4.55 9.80 -0.70
CA LYS A 76 4.31 11.25 -0.82
C LYS A 76 2.86 11.65 -0.53
N TYR A 77 2.71 12.88 -0.04
CA TYR A 77 1.42 13.49 0.28
C TYR A 77 0.62 12.74 1.36
N SER A 78 1.27 11.92 2.19
CA SER A 78 0.65 11.20 3.30
C SER A 78 0.88 11.91 4.63
N ASN A 79 0.03 11.64 5.63
CA ASN A 79 0.12 12.20 6.99
C ASN A 79 1.00 11.36 7.92
N LEU A 80 2.01 10.68 7.37
CA LEU A 80 2.86 9.75 8.12
C LEU A 80 3.82 10.53 9.03
N GLU A 81 3.74 10.26 10.33
CA GLU A 81 4.70 10.75 11.32
C GLU A 81 5.95 9.84 11.35
N ARG A 82 5.77 8.53 11.14
CA ARG A 82 6.85 7.55 10.99
C ARG A 82 6.39 6.45 10.05
N VAL A 83 7.30 5.97 9.20
CA VAL A 83 6.96 4.91 8.23
C VAL A 83 6.56 3.63 8.98
N TRP A 84 7.42 3.10 9.85
CA TRP A 84 7.16 1.85 10.57
C TRP A 84 6.88 2.08 12.06
N ARG A 85 5.87 1.38 12.62
CA ARG A 85 5.50 1.51 14.04
C ARG A 85 6.55 0.92 14.99
N LYS A 86 7.30 -0.11 14.55
CA LYS A 86 8.43 -0.68 15.29
C LYS A 86 9.72 -0.49 14.50
N SER A 87 10.83 -0.31 15.22
CA SER A 87 12.16 -0.36 14.63
C SER A 87 12.40 -1.78 14.11
N GLN A 88 12.85 -1.88 12.86
CA GLN A 88 13.36 -3.13 12.31
C GLN A 88 14.69 -3.41 13.04
N VAL A 89 14.80 -4.55 13.72
CA VAL A 89 16.04 -5.04 14.35
C VAL A 89 16.64 -6.07 13.43
#